data_AF-A0A1E5PUQ5-F1
#
_entry.id   AF-A0A1E5PUQ5-F1
#
_cell.length_a   1.000
_cell.length_b   1.000
_cell.length_c   1.000
_cell.angle_alpha   90.00
_cell.angle_beta   90.00
_cell.angle_gamma   90.00
#
_symmetry.space_group_name_H-M   'P 1'
#
loop_
_entity.id
_entity.type
_entity.pdbx_description
1 polymer ?
#
loop_
_entity_poly.entity_id
_entity_poly.type
_entity_poly.pdbx_seq_one_letter_code
_entity_poly.pdbx_strand_id
1 'polypeptide(L)' 'MSERYAYVPHRLLRRRVRDIASGAEGELMAVIHENVSDSAVREHWVELAYVRGACGREFTTAAANIQPVTGDQDAGRMR' A
#
# COMPACT_ATOMS: atom_id res chain seq x y z
N MET A 1 23.56 -4.91 10.76
CA MET A 1 22.51 -3.96 10.37
C MET A 1 21.21 -4.74 10.39
N SER A 2 20.38 -4.59 11.42
CA SER A 2 19.04 -5.20 11.38
C SER A 2 18.25 -4.51 10.27
N GLU A 3 17.57 -5.29 9.44
CA GLU A 3 16.74 -4.76 8.35
C GLU A 3 15.73 -3.77 8.93
N ARG A 4 15.72 -2.53 8.43
CA ARG A 4 14.83 -1.46 8.92
C ARG A 4 13.40 -1.57 8.38
N TYR A 5 13.16 -2.61 7.59
CA TYR A 5 11.91 -2.85 6.92
C TYR A 5 11.68 -4.33 6.66
N ALA A 6 10.42 -4.75 6.61
CA ALA A 6 10.03 -6.10 6.21
C ALA A 6 8.83 -6.05 5.26
N TYR A 7 8.82 -6.89 4.22
CA TYR A 7 7.64 -7.04 3.35
C TYR A 7 6.53 -7.76 4.10
N VAL A 8 5.32 -7.19 4.07
CA VAL A 8 4.14 -7.74 4.74
C VAL A 8 3.16 -8.27 3.69
N PRO A 9 2.67 -9.53 3.84
CA PRO A 9 1.59 -10.04 3.01
C PRO A 9 0.34 -9.17 3.12
N HIS A 10 -0.28 -8.84 1.98
CA HIS A 10 -1.52 -8.06 1.98
C HIS A 10 -2.55 -8.61 1.01
N ARG A 11 -3.81 -8.70 1.44
CA ARG A 11 -4.91 -9.28 0.64
C ARG A 11 -5.20 -8.52 -0.66
N LEU A 12 -4.85 -7.24 -0.71
CA LEU A 12 -5.05 -6.37 -1.88
C LEU A 12 -3.81 -6.28 -2.78
N LEU A 13 -2.77 -7.08 -2.54
CA LEU A 13 -1.55 -7.05 -3.35
C LEU A 13 -1.91 -7.34 -4.83
N ARG A 14 -1.35 -6.53 -5.74
CA ARG A 14 -1.63 -6.55 -7.19
C ARG A 14 -3.09 -6.27 -7.57
N ARG A 15 -3.85 -5.62 -6.68
CA ARG A 15 -5.23 -5.17 -6.94
C ARG A 15 -5.30 -3.67 -7.05
N ARG A 16 -6.32 -3.18 -7.76
CA ARG A 16 -6.71 -1.77 -7.79
C ARG A 16 -7.17 -1.33 -6.39
N VAL A 17 -6.54 -0.27 -5.89
CA VAL A 17 -6.84 0.33 -4.59
C VAL A 17 -7.01 1.84 -4.73
N ARG A 18 -7.74 2.40 -3.77
CA ARG A 18 -7.92 3.84 -3.59
C ARG A 18 -7.43 4.23 -2.20
N ASP A 19 -6.59 5.25 -2.14
CA ASP A 19 -6.24 5.91 -0.89
C ASP A 19 -7.43 6.77 -0.43
N ILE A 20 -7.93 6.53 0.79
CA ILE A 20 -9.10 7.22 1.33
C ILE A 20 -8.81 8.71 1.58
N ALA A 21 -7.58 9.02 2.01
CA ALA A 21 -7.20 10.38 2.39
C ALA A 21 -7.08 11.33 1.18
N SER A 22 -6.37 10.90 0.12
CA SER A 22 -6.20 11.72 -1.09
C SER A 22 -7.25 11.45 -2.18
N GLY A 23 -7.94 10.31 -2.11
CA GLY A 23 -8.80 9.82 -3.18
C GLY A 23 -8.04 9.23 -4.38
N ALA A 24 -6.70 9.23 -4.37
CA ALA A 24 -5.88 8.74 -5.46
C ALA A 24 -6.01 7.22 -5.64
N GLU A 25 -6.02 6.77 -6.89
CA GLU A 25 -6.12 5.36 -7.24
C GLU A 25 -4.85 4.82 -7.91
N GLY A 26 -4.61 3.53 -7.73
CA GLY A 26 -3.53 2.80 -8.40
C GLY A 26 -3.56 1.32 -8.08
N GLU A 27 -2.51 0.60 -8.47
CA GLU A 27 -2.31 -0.80 -8.12
C GLU A 27 -1.42 -0.92 -6.89
N LEU A 28 -1.81 -1.72 -5.90
CA LEU A 28 -0.96 -2.00 -4.74
C LEU A 28 0.20 -2.93 -5.14
N MET A 29 1.42 -2.43 -5.05
CA MET A 29 2.64 -3.14 -5.46
C MET A 29 3.31 -3.87 -4.30
N ALA A 30 3.30 -3.28 -3.11
CA ALA A 30 3.89 -3.86 -1.90
C ALA A 30 3.28 -3.23 -0.64
N VAL A 31 3.36 -3.95 0.47
CA VAL A 31 3.20 -3.39 1.82
C VAL A 31 4.48 -3.68 2.60
N ILE A 32 5.00 -2.67 3.27
CA ILE A 32 6.26 -2.75 4.01
C ILE A 32 6.02 -2.28 5.45
N HIS A 33 6.44 -3.08 6.43
CA HIS A 33 6.53 -2.67 7.82
C HIS A 33 7.87 -1.97 8.03
N GLU A 34 7.86 -0.65 8.16
CA GLU A 34 9.07 0.19 8.21
C GLU A 34 9.13 0.98 9.52
N ASN A 35 10.33 1.12 10.05
CA ASN A 35 10.60 2.03 11.16
C ASN A 35 10.87 3.45 10.61
N VAL A 36 9.94 4.36 10.85
CA VAL A 36 9.99 5.77 10.40
C VAL A 36 10.32 6.73 11.54
N SER A 37 10.99 6.26 12.58
CA SER A 37 11.30 7.07 13.76
C SER A 37 12.23 8.22 13.42
N ASP A 38 11.93 9.39 13.97
CA ASP A 38 12.77 10.59 13.91
C ASP A 38 13.77 10.68 15.08
N SER A 39 13.63 9.82 16.09
CA SER A 39 14.47 9.76 17.29
C SER A 39 14.71 8.33 17.74
N ALA A 40 15.91 8.07 18.28
CA ALA A 40 16.27 6.77 18.87
C ALA A 40 15.53 6.45 20.18
N VAL A 41 14.83 7.43 20.77
CA VAL A 41 14.14 7.28 22.07
C VAL A 41 12.75 6.66 21.92
N ARG A 42 12.13 6.75 20.73
CA ARG A 42 10.78 6.23 20.49
C ARG A 42 10.65 5.68 19.09
N GLU A 43 10.47 4.37 19.01
CA GLU A 43 10.24 3.70 17.74
C GLU A 43 8.81 3.94 17.21
N HIS A 44 8.71 4.26 15.93
CA HIS A 44 7.47 4.40 15.18
C HIS A 44 7.53 3.47 13.98
N TRP A 45 6.84 2.35 14.10
CA TRP A 45 6.71 1.36 13.05
C TRP A 45 5.38 1.54 12.34
N VAL A 46 5.40 1.56 11.01
CA VAL A 46 4.22 1.78 10.16
C VAL A 46 4.20 0.79 9.02
N GLU A 47 2.99 0.37 8.64
CA GLU A 47 2.79 -0.37 7.40
C GLU A 47 2.53 0.62 6.25
N LEU A 48 3.48 0.72 5.34
CA LEU A 48 3.40 1.57 4.15
C LEU A 48 2.96 0.76 2.94
N ALA A 49 1.90 1.21 2.29
CA ALA A 49 1.43 0.71 1.01
C ALA A 49 2.12 1.48 -0.13
N TYR A 50 2.84 0.77 -0.97
CA TYR A 50 3.41 1.31 -2.22
C TYR A 50 2.41 1.11 -3.35
N VAL A 51 1.91 2.20 -3.90
CA VAL A 51 0.86 2.19 -4.92
C VAL A 51 1.38 2.79 -6.22
N ARG A 52 1.19 2.07 -7.32
CA ARG A 52 1.52 2.56 -8.67
C ARG A 52 0.30 3.19 -9.31
N GLY A 53 0.32 4.51 -9.48
CA GLY A 53 -0.73 5.27 -10.15
C GLY A 53 -0.79 5.04 -11.66
N ALA A 54 -1.87 5.50 -12.29
CA ALA A 54 -2.16 5.26 -13.71
C ALA A 54 -1.10 5.84 -14.68
N CYS A 55 -0.41 6.92 -14.31
CA CYS A 55 0.66 7.51 -15.10
C CYS A 55 2.05 6.89 -14.82
N GLY A 56 2.10 5.76 -14.11
CA GLY A 56 3.35 5.13 -13.67
C GLY A 56 4.01 5.81 -12.47
N ARG A 57 3.45 6.93 -11.97
CA ARG A 57 3.92 7.58 -10.75
C ARG A 57 3.57 6.75 -9.53
N GLU A 58 4.56 6.45 -8.71
CA GLU A 58 4.37 5.76 -7.44
C GLU A 58 4.12 6.76 -6.32
N PHE A 59 3.28 6.35 -5.37
CA PHE A 59 3.05 7.07 -4.12
C PHE A 59 2.94 6.07 -2.97
N THR A 60 3.20 6.55 -1.75
CA THR A 60 3.04 5.78 -0.52
C THR A 60 1.92 6.35 0.33
N THR A 61 1.20 5.48 1.02
CA THR A 61 0.20 5.84 2.03
C THR A 61 0.21 4.77 3.13
N ALA A 62 -0.46 5.01 4.25
CA ALA A 62 -0.64 3.97 5.27
C ALA A 62 -1.45 2.80 4.70
N ALA A 63 -1.07 1.57 4.99
CA ALA A 63 -1.82 0.38 4.55
C ALA A 63 -3.27 0.37 5.08
N ALA A 64 -3.52 1.02 6.21
CA ALA A 64 -4.87 1.21 6.73
C ALA A 64 -5.73 2.19 5.90
N ASN A 65 -5.11 3.03 5.06
CA ASN A 65 -5.82 4.03 4.25
C ASN A 65 -6.25 3.51 2.88
N ILE A 66 -5.83 2.31 2.47
CA ILE A 66 -6.19 1.76 1.17
C ILE A 66 -7.45 0.90 1.24
N GLN A 67 -8.33 1.09 0.27
CA GLN A 67 -9.52 0.26 0.06
C GLN A 67 -9.56 -0.28 -1.36
N PRO A 68 -10.18 -1.45 -1.61
CA PRO A 68 -10.38 -1.93 -2.96
C PRO A 68 -11.26 -0.95 -3.77
N VAL A 69 -10.94 -0.76 -5.04
CA VAL A 69 -11.86 -0.12 -5.98
C VAL A 69 -12.86 -1.18 -6.43
N THR A 70 -14.08 -1.14 -5.92
CA THR A 70 -15.18 -1.98 -6.42
C THR A 70 -15.56 -1.51 -7.82
N GLY A 71 -15.04 -2.19 -8.84
CA GLY A 71 -15.32 -1.82 -10.23
C GLY A 71 -14.79 -2.77 -11.30
N ASP A 72 -13.84 -3.68 -11.02
CA ASP A 72 -13.18 -4.43 -12.10
C ASP A 72 -12.77 -5.88 -11.75
N GLN A 73 -13.32 -6.47 -10.69
CA GLN A 73 -12.97 -7.85 -10.29
C GLN A 73 -14.04 -8.90 -10.59
N ASP A 74 -15.20 -8.49 -11.13
CA ASP A 74 -16.24 -9.42 -11.62
C ASP A 74 -16.17 -9.66 -13.14
N ALA A 75 -15.48 -8.80 -13.90
CA ALA A 75 -15.37 -8.96 -15.36
C ALA A 75 -14.48 -10.16 -15.79
N GLY A 76 -13.71 -10.75 -14.87
CA GLY A 76 -12.83 -11.91 -15.12
C GLY A 76 -13.40 -13.27 -14.73
N ARG A 77 -14.57 -13.35 -14.09
CA ARG A 77 -15.17 -14.61 -13.60
C ARG A 77 -16.36 -15.10 -14.42
N MET A 78 -16.48 -14.64 -15.67
CA MET A 78 -17.47 -15.14 -16.63
C MET A 78 -16.77 -15.67 -17.88
N ARG A 79 -16.02 -16.77 -17.72
CA ARG A 79 -15.59 -17.67 -18.79
C ARG A 79 -15.62 -19.10 -18.30
#